data_AF-I4LW07-F1
#
_entry.id   AF-I4LW07-F1
#
_cell.length_a   1.000
_cell.length_b   1.000
_cell.length_c   1.000
_cell.angle_alpha   90.00
_cell.angle_beta   90.00
_cell.angle_gamma   90.00
#
_symmetry.space_group_name_H-M   'P 1'
#
loop_
_entity.id
_entity.type
_entity.pdbx_description
1 polymer ?
#
loop_
_entity_poly.entity_id
_entity_poly.type
_entity_poly.pdbx_seq_one_letter_code
_entity_poly.pdbx_strand_id
1 'polypeptide(L)'
;MWLRDSSAQIRPYLLLAKNDPNIANTIAGVLKQQFIYINIDPYANAFNEEPNGAHWDASDKSDVSSAWVWERKFELDSLCYPIQLAWLFYLNTNRTDHFDSSFIQAAKTILNTLQAEQDHANSPYFFTRNCDIPTESLINNGRGTPIKNTGMVWSGFRPSDDACTYHYLVPANMFATVILDYLQKIFTYVIPNKDLKQKAEKLCNDIRKGLIEYGKCTNTEGKEIWAYEVDGLGNKLIMDDSNVPSLLSAPYLGYCAIDDPTYLATRKTILSEENPYYYRGSLAQGIGSNHTPKNYIWPIALCIQGLTTNNKQEKEQILNTLVNIDAGTHMMHEGINVDDSTQFTRPWFSWANMMFCELLLNYYGFNIKI
;
A
#
# COMPACT_ATOMS: atom_id res chain seq x y z
N MET A 1 14.15 -1.90 6.68
CA MET A 1 13.04 -0.93 6.83
C MET A 1 12.26 -0.89 5.53
N TRP A 2 11.01 -1.35 5.52
CA TRP A 2 10.11 -1.18 4.38
C TRP A 2 9.59 0.26 4.34
N LEU A 3 9.50 0.85 3.15
CA LEU A 3 8.92 2.20 2.97
C LEU A 3 7.44 2.23 3.35
N ARG A 4 6.69 1.17 3.00
CA ARG A 4 5.30 0.93 3.43
C ARG A 4 5.16 0.86 4.95
N ASP A 5 5.79 -0.15 5.56
CA ASP A 5 5.61 -0.44 6.99
C ASP A 5 6.00 0.75 7.86
N SER A 6 7.12 1.40 7.57
CA SER A 6 7.58 2.54 8.37
C SER A 6 6.62 3.72 8.33
N SER A 7 5.96 3.98 7.19
CA SER A 7 4.93 5.00 7.09
C SER A 7 3.67 4.62 7.85
N ALA A 8 3.21 3.37 7.68
CA ALA A 8 1.99 2.91 8.34
C ALA A 8 2.15 2.79 9.88
N GLN A 9 3.33 2.40 10.35
CA GLN A 9 3.67 2.33 11.78
C GLN A 9 3.62 3.70 12.45
N ILE A 10 4.09 4.76 11.77
CA ILE A 10 4.15 6.08 12.40
C ILE A 10 2.87 6.91 12.19
N ARG A 11 2.02 6.52 11.24
CA ARG A 11 0.81 7.28 10.86
C ARG A 11 -0.10 7.65 12.04
N PRO A 12 -0.44 6.77 13.00
CA PRO A 12 -1.38 7.14 14.08
C PRO A 12 -0.84 8.24 15.00
N TYR A 13 0.49 8.38 15.09
CA TYR A 13 1.14 9.43 15.89
C TYR A 13 0.95 10.83 15.30
N LEU A 14 0.48 10.97 14.05
CA LEU A 14 0.08 12.26 13.47
C LEU A 14 -0.95 13.00 14.31
N LEU A 15 -1.82 12.27 15.02
CA LEU A 15 -2.81 12.82 15.94
C LEU A 15 -2.16 13.58 17.12
N LEU A 16 -0.96 13.16 17.52
CA LEU A 16 -0.22 13.71 18.66
C LEU A 16 0.85 14.72 18.24
N ALA A 17 1.36 14.58 17.01
CA ALA A 17 2.50 15.34 16.50
C ALA A 17 2.31 16.87 16.55
N LYS A 18 1.08 17.37 16.49
CA LYS A 18 0.83 18.81 16.62
C LYS A 18 1.20 19.36 18.00
N ASN A 19 1.02 18.56 19.04
CA ASN A 19 1.16 18.97 20.43
C ASN A 19 2.43 18.43 21.10
N ASP A 20 3.13 17.49 20.46
CA ASP A 20 4.36 16.90 20.97
C ASP A 20 5.51 17.09 19.96
N PRO A 21 6.45 18.02 20.24
CA PRO A 21 7.60 18.27 19.37
C PRO A 21 8.52 17.06 19.19
N ASN A 22 8.64 16.17 20.18
CA ASN A 22 9.48 14.99 20.06
C ASN A 22 8.88 14.00 19.06
N ILE A 23 7.57 13.75 19.16
CA ILE A 23 6.85 12.92 18.17
C ILE A 23 6.96 13.55 16.77
N ALA A 24 6.76 14.86 16.65
CA ALA A 24 6.89 15.55 15.38
C ALA A 24 8.30 15.42 14.78
N ASN A 25 9.34 15.54 15.61
CA ASN A 25 10.73 15.37 15.20
C ASN A 25 11.03 13.93 14.76
N THR A 26 10.48 12.93 15.45
CA THR A 26 10.60 11.52 15.05
C THR A 26 9.98 11.28 13.68
N ILE A 27 8.76 11.78 13.43
CA ILE A 27 8.09 11.63 12.12
C ILE A 27 8.90 12.33 11.01
N ALA A 28 9.39 13.55 11.28
CA ALA A 28 10.24 14.27 10.33
C ALA A 28 11.56 13.52 10.04
N GLY A 29 12.14 12.86 11.05
CA GLY A 29 13.32 12.01 10.90
C GLY A 29 13.06 10.78 10.02
N VAL A 30 11.94 10.09 10.25
CA VAL A 30 11.50 8.96 9.41
C VAL A 30 11.33 9.39 7.96
N LEU A 31 10.66 10.52 7.71
CA LEU A 31 10.46 11.07 6.37
C LEU A 31 11.79 11.37 5.66
N LYS A 32 12.73 12.03 6.37
CA LYS A 32 14.06 12.32 5.82
C LYS A 32 14.80 11.04 5.44
N GLN A 33 14.74 10.01 6.28
CA GLN A 33 15.36 8.72 5.99
C GLN A 33 14.71 8.02 4.79
N GLN A 34 13.37 8.04 4.70
CA GLN A 34 12.65 7.48 3.55
C GLN A 34 13.05 8.17 2.23
N PHE A 35 13.21 9.49 2.21
CA PHE A 35 13.65 10.21 1.01
C PHE A 35 15.09 9.87 0.61
N ILE A 36 15.98 9.63 1.59
CA ILE A 36 17.32 9.12 1.34
C ILE A 36 17.23 7.75 0.65
N TYR A 37 16.44 6.83 1.19
CA TYR A 37 16.27 5.49 0.61
C TYR A 37 15.67 5.50 -0.80
N ILE A 38 14.64 6.32 -1.05
CA ILE A 38 14.09 6.50 -2.41
C ILE A 38 15.15 6.99 -3.39
N ASN A 39 16.03 7.90 -2.95
CA ASN A 39 17.11 8.43 -3.78
C ASN A 39 18.27 7.43 -3.97
N ILE A 40 18.41 6.43 -3.10
CA ILE A 40 19.34 5.32 -3.26
C ILE A 40 18.82 4.35 -4.33
N ASP A 41 17.58 3.90 -4.19
CA ASP A 41 16.96 2.99 -5.16
C ASP A 41 15.43 3.08 -5.13
N PRO A 42 14.78 3.70 -6.14
CA PRO A 42 13.34 3.85 -6.16
C PRO A 42 12.59 2.55 -6.53
N TYR A 43 13.30 1.46 -6.85
CA TYR A 43 12.69 0.17 -7.12
C TYR A 43 12.73 -0.78 -5.91
N ALA A 44 13.42 -0.40 -4.82
CA ALA A 44 13.51 -1.22 -3.63
C ALA A 44 12.35 -0.96 -2.65
N ASN A 45 11.78 -2.04 -2.12
CA ASN A 45 10.79 -2.02 -1.05
C ASN A 45 11.46 -1.85 0.33
N ALA A 46 12.64 -2.45 0.54
CA ALA A 46 13.27 -2.56 1.86
C ALA A 46 14.76 -2.18 1.90
N PHE A 47 15.15 -1.46 2.96
CA PHE A 47 16.50 -0.90 3.12
C PHE A 47 17.16 -1.26 4.45
N ASN A 48 18.48 -1.38 4.44
CA ASN A 48 19.34 -1.53 5.61
C ASN A 48 19.60 -0.17 6.27
N GLU A 49 19.85 -0.18 7.59
CA GLU A 49 20.23 1.01 8.35
C GLU A 49 21.61 1.57 7.96
N GLU A 50 22.51 0.69 7.49
CA GLU A 50 23.87 0.99 7.05
C GLU A 50 24.16 0.24 5.73
N PRO A 51 25.18 0.62 4.94
CA PRO A 51 25.54 -0.07 3.70
C PRO A 51 26.31 -1.37 3.98
N ASN A 52 25.72 -2.26 4.77
CA ASN A 52 26.34 -3.48 5.26
C ASN A 52 26.21 -4.68 4.31
N GLY A 53 25.45 -4.54 3.21
CA GLY A 53 25.26 -5.60 2.21
C GLY A 53 24.38 -6.75 2.68
N ALA A 54 23.70 -6.61 3.82
CA ALA A 54 22.68 -7.56 4.25
C ALA A 54 21.52 -7.57 3.25
N HIS A 55 21.00 -8.75 2.94
CA HIS A 55 19.95 -8.93 1.94
C HIS A 55 19.07 -10.12 2.33
N TRP A 56 17.84 -10.13 1.83
CA TRP A 56 16.86 -11.19 2.11
C TRP A 56 17.31 -12.55 1.56
N ASP A 57 17.66 -12.62 0.27
CA ASP A 57 18.05 -13.87 -0.40
C ASP A 57 19.22 -13.63 -1.36
N ALA A 58 20.28 -14.42 -1.20
CA ALA A 58 21.50 -14.30 -2.01
C ALA A 58 21.30 -14.69 -3.48
N SER A 59 20.18 -15.34 -3.81
CA SER A 59 19.81 -15.73 -5.16
C SER A 59 19.06 -14.65 -5.94
N ASP A 60 18.72 -13.52 -5.31
CA ASP A 60 18.07 -12.40 -5.96
C ASP A 60 18.92 -11.87 -7.13
N LYS A 61 18.27 -11.72 -8.29
CA LYS A 61 18.88 -11.12 -9.47
C LYS A 61 18.03 -9.95 -9.94
N SER A 62 18.70 -8.84 -10.19
CA SER A 62 18.11 -7.59 -10.67
C SER A 62 19.12 -6.83 -11.53
N ASP A 63 18.71 -5.72 -12.12
CA ASP A 63 19.54 -4.89 -13.00
C ASP A 63 20.63 -4.11 -12.24
N VAL A 64 20.41 -3.84 -10.95
CA VAL A 64 21.36 -3.18 -10.07
C VAL A 64 21.38 -3.85 -8.70
N SER A 65 22.46 -3.63 -7.94
CA SER A 65 22.57 -4.02 -6.53
C SER A 65 23.17 -2.88 -5.71
N SER A 66 22.83 -2.83 -4.41
CA SER A 66 23.28 -1.81 -3.48
C SER A 66 23.42 -2.41 -2.08
N ALA A 67 24.48 -2.03 -1.35
CA ALA A 67 24.70 -2.50 0.02
C ALA A 67 23.67 -1.94 1.03
N TRP A 68 22.91 -0.91 0.62
CA TRP A 68 21.81 -0.32 1.38
C TRP A 68 20.48 -1.04 1.21
N VAL A 69 20.35 -1.94 0.23
CA VAL A 69 19.07 -2.57 -0.12
C VAL A 69 19.00 -3.94 0.54
N TRP A 70 17.96 -4.15 1.34
CA TRP A 70 17.64 -5.45 1.94
C TRP A 70 16.90 -6.33 0.95
N GLU A 71 15.91 -5.76 0.25
CA GLU A 71 15.12 -6.43 -0.77
C GLU A 71 14.73 -5.42 -1.86
N ARG A 72 14.69 -5.89 -3.11
CA ARG A 72 14.44 -5.05 -4.29
C ARG A 72 13.19 -5.48 -5.08
N LYS A 73 12.11 -5.81 -4.38
CA LYS A 73 10.81 -6.05 -5.01
C LYS A 73 10.15 -4.71 -5.30
N PHE A 74 9.96 -4.39 -6.58
CA PHE A 74 9.28 -3.15 -6.96
C PHE A 74 7.79 -3.24 -6.71
N GLU A 75 7.37 -2.47 -5.72
CA GLU A 75 5.99 -2.24 -5.33
C GLU A 75 5.66 -0.76 -5.55
N LEU A 76 4.63 -0.47 -6.33
CA LEU A 76 4.22 0.91 -6.60
C LEU A 76 3.91 1.68 -5.30
N ASP A 77 3.34 1.02 -4.28
CA ASP A 77 2.98 1.66 -3.02
C ASP A 77 4.19 2.09 -2.18
N SER A 78 5.34 1.43 -2.33
CA SER A 78 6.59 1.81 -1.65
C SER A 78 7.00 3.25 -2.01
N LEU A 79 6.66 3.74 -3.20
CA LEU A 79 6.85 5.15 -3.60
C LEU A 79 5.70 6.07 -3.19
N CYS A 80 4.52 5.53 -2.88
CA CYS A 80 3.35 6.29 -2.48
C CYS A 80 3.38 6.63 -0.98
N TYR A 81 3.72 5.66 -0.14
CA TYR A 81 3.64 5.79 1.31
C TYR A 81 4.43 6.99 1.90
N PRO A 82 5.71 7.20 1.53
CA PRO A 82 6.47 8.36 2.03
C PRO A 82 5.86 9.70 1.63
N ILE A 83 5.32 9.82 0.42
CA ILE A 83 4.65 11.06 -0.05
C ILE A 83 3.35 11.30 0.70
N GLN A 84 2.54 10.25 0.90
CA GLN A 84 1.33 10.34 1.71
C GLN A 84 1.66 10.81 3.13
N LEU A 85 2.63 10.17 3.80
CA LEU A 85 3.02 10.56 5.15
C LEU A 85 3.51 12.01 5.20
N ALA A 86 4.32 12.44 4.23
CA ALA A 86 4.83 13.81 4.16
C ALA A 86 3.72 14.86 4.06
N TRP A 87 2.70 14.58 3.25
CA TRP A 87 1.54 15.44 3.09
C TRP A 87 0.67 15.46 4.36
N LEU A 88 0.37 14.30 4.93
CA LEU A 88 -0.45 14.22 6.14
C LEU A 88 0.26 14.83 7.35
N PHE A 89 1.58 14.70 7.45
CA PHE A 89 2.37 15.38 8.47
C PHE A 89 2.24 16.89 8.38
N TYR A 90 2.33 17.46 7.17
CA TYR A 90 2.07 18.88 6.93
C TYR A 90 0.63 19.27 7.33
N LEU A 91 -0.40 18.53 6.90
CA LEU A 91 -1.80 18.85 7.22
C LEU A 91 -2.13 18.82 8.72
N ASN A 92 -1.48 17.92 9.46
CA ASN A 92 -1.77 17.72 10.87
C ASN A 92 -0.90 18.60 11.79
N THR A 93 0.25 19.11 11.32
CA THR A 93 1.19 19.89 12.16
C THR A 93 1.53 21.29 11.64
N ASN A 94 1.25 21.60 10.37
CA ASN A 94 1.74 22.76 9.63
C ASN A 94 3.27 22.84 9.48
N ARG A 95 4.02 21.78 9.82
CA ARG A 95 5.47 21.74 9.60
C ARG A 95 5.83 21.48 8.14
N THR A 96 6.92 22.09 7.69
CA THR A 96 7.40 22.04 6.30
C THR A 96 8.88 21.74 6.17
N ASP A 97 9.61 21.54 7.27
CA ASP A 97 11.06 21.37 7.27
C ASP A 97 11.53 20.00 6.73
N HIS A 98 10.60 19.06 6.54
CA HIS A 98 10.84 17.81 5.80
C HIS A 98 10.71 17.98 4.28
N PHE A 99 10.15 19.09 3.78
CA PHE A 99 10.14 19.44 2.36
C PHE A 99 11.45 20.13 1.95
N ASP A 100 12.57 19.48 2.21
CA ASP A 100 13.92 19.97 1.90
C ASP A 100 14.39 19.53 0.49
N SER A 101 15.67 19.75 0.20
CA SER A 101 16.26 19.34 -1.09
C SER A 101 16.24 17.82 -1.31
N SER A 102 16.30 17.02 -0.25
CA SER A 102 16.19 15.56 -0.32
C SER A 102 14.79 15.14 -0.76
N PHE A 103 13.75 15.78 -0.21
CA PHE A 103 12.37 15.60 -0.67
C PHE A 103 12.18 15.96 -2.14
N ILE A 104 12.69 17.10 -2.59
CA ILE A 104 12.56 17.53 -3.99
C ILE A 104 13.22 16.52 -4.92
N GLN A 105 14.40 16.03 -4.55
CA GLN A 105 15.11 15.00 -5.31
C GLN A 105 14.33 13.68 -5.31
N ALA A 106 13.79 13.24 -4.16
CA ALA A 106 12.99 12.03 -4.06
C ALA A 106 11.70 12.12 -4.90
N ALA A 107 10.99 13.25 -4.86
CA ALA A 107 9.81 13.49 -5.69
C ALA A 107 10.15 13.45 -7.19
N LYS A 108 11.28 14.04 -7.60
CA LYS A 108 11.77 13.93 -8.98
C LYS A 108 12.07 12.48 -9.37
N THR A 109 12.75 11.74 -8.49
CA THR A 109 13.06 10.31 -8.68
C THR A 109 11.76 9.50 -8.84
N ILE A 110 10.79 9.67 -7.94
CA ILE A 110 9.48 9.01 -8.01
C ILE A 110 8.79 9.32 -9.34
N LEU A 111 8.65 10.59 -9.70
CA LEU A 111 7.97 10.97 -10.95
C LEU A 111 8.68 10.39 -12.20
N ASN A 112 10.01 10.22 -12.16
CA ASN A 112 10.74 9.57 -13.23
C ASN A 112 10.47 8.05 -13.26
N THR A 113 10.50 7.38 -12.10
CA THR A 113 10.21 5.94 -11.99
C THR A 113 8.80 5.61 -12.43
N LEU A 114 7.79 6.35 -11.94
CA LEU A 114 6.40 6.18 -12.36
C LEU A 114 6.24 6.33 -13.88
N GLN A 115 6.92 7.30 -14.49
CA GLN A 115 6.89 7.50 -15.93
C GLN A 115 7.57 6.36 -16.70
N ALA A 116 8.70 5.85 -16.22
CA ALA A 116 9.38 4.71 -16.83
C ALA A 116 8.48 3.46 -16.78
N GLU A 117 7.77 3.26 -15.68
CA GLU A 117 6.92 2.09 -15.45
C GLU A 117 5.51 2.21 -16.08
N GLN A 118 5.16 3.35 -16.68
CA GLN A 118 4.08 3.40 -17.68
C GLN A 118 4.47 2.69 -18.99
N ASP A 119 5.77 2.50 -19.24
CA ASP A 119 6.33 1.82 -20.40
C ASP A 119 7.34 0.73 -19.96
N HIS A 120 6.86 -0.20 -19.12
CA HIS A 120 7.69 -1.26 -18.54
C HIS A 120 8.49 -2.07 -19.56
N ALA A 121 8.00 -2.18 -20.80
CA ALA A 121 8.71 -2.86 -21.89
C ALA A 121 10.11 -2.27 -22.16
N ASN A 122 10.29 -0.98 -21.88
CA ASN A 122 11.57 -0.26 -21.99
C ASN A 122 12.24 0.01 -20.63
N SER A 123 11.66 -0.49 -19.53
CA SER A 123 12.26 -0.38 -18.21
C SER A 123 13.41 -1.36 -18.02
N PRO A 124 14.53 -0.95 -17.39
CA PRO A 124 15.61 -1.87 -17.06
C PRO A 124 15.27 -2.78 -15.86
N TYR A 125 14.36 -2.37 -14.98
CA TYR A 125 14.10 -3.05 -13.70
C TYR A 125 13.74 -4.49 -13.95
N PHE A 126 14.45 -5.55 -13.52
CA PHE A 126 13.93 -6.93 -13.51
C PHE A 126 14.11 -7.57 -12.13
N PHE A 127 13.36 -8.63 -11.83
CA PHE A 127 13.56 -9.37 -10.59
C PHE A 127 13.32 -10.86 -10.75
N THR A 128 14.29 -11.68 -10.33
CA THR A 128 14.10 -13.13 -10.17
C THR A 128 14.74 -13.60 -8.88
N ARG A 129 14.06 -14.52 -8.21
CA ARG A 129 14.54 -15.28 -7.04
C ARG A 129 14.47 -16.76 -7.34
N ASN A 130 15.43 -17.52 -6.85
CA ASN A 130 15.44 -18.98 -6.99
C ASN A 130 14.75 -19.64 -5.78
N CYS A 131 13.44 -19.80 -5.87
CA CYS A 131 12.61 -20.33 -4.79
C CYS A 131 11.43 -21.17 -5.33
N ASP A 132 10.89 -22.05 -4.49
CA ASP A 132 9.75 -22.91 -4.85
C ASP A 132 8.40 -22.20 -4.75
N ILE A 133 8.35 -20.99 -4.18
CA ILE A 133 7.14 -20.17 -4.05
C ILE A 133 7.01 -19.30 -5.31
N PRO A 134 6.02 -19.52 -6.20
CA PRO A 134 5.96 -18.79 -7.46
C PRO A 134 5.74 -17.28 -7.31
N THR A 135 5.09 -16.84 -6.22
CA THR A 135 4.85 -15.42 -5.97
C THR A 135 6.08 -14.67 -5.47
N GLU A 136 7.16 -15.37 -5.12
CA GLU A 136 8.41 -14.77 -4.65
C GLU A 136 9.35 -14.36 -5.80
N SER A 137 8.97 -14.58 -7.05
CA SER A 137 9.80 -14.32 -8.24
C SER A 137 8.93 -13.86 -9.43
N LEU A 138 9.49 -13.09 -10.36
CA LEU A 138 8.77 -12.70 -11.58
C LEU A 138 9.11 -13.67 -12.72
N ILE A 139 8.08 -14.09 -13.45
CA ILE A 139 8.24 -14.92 -14.65
C ILE A 139 8.86 -14.13 -15.81
N ASN A 140 9.03 -14.80 -16.97
CA ASN A 140 9.50 -14.17 -18.21
C ASN A 140 10.86 -13.47 -18.04
N ASN A 141 11.85 -14.18 -17.48
CA ASN A 141 13.17 -13.64 -17.15
C ASN A 141 13.12 -12.40 -16.24
N GLY A 142 12.22 -12.42 -15.26
CA GLY A 142 12.07 -11.34 -14.28
C GLY A 142 11.25 -10.14 -14.78
N ARG A 143 10.57 -10.29 -15.92
CA ARG A 143 9.79 -9.23 -16.59
C ARG A 143 8.31 -9.25 -16.27
N GLY A 144 7.82 -10.31 -15.65
CA GLY A 144 6.39 -10.46 -15.36
C GLY A 144 5.56 -10.87 -16.58
N THR A 145 4.24 -10.85 -16.42
CA THR A 145 3.26 -11.23 -17.45
C THR A 145 3.13 -10.16 -18.55
N PRO A 146 2.70 -10.53 -19.76
CA PRO A 146 2.46 -9.57 -20.84
C PRO A 146 1.43 -8.50 -20.46
N ILE A 147 1.66 -7.27 -20.91
CA ILE A 147 0.77 -6.12 -20.69
C ILE A 147 0.57 -5.33 -21.99
N LYS A 148 -0.52 -4.56 -22.04
CA LYS A 148 -0.72 -3.47 -23.01
C LYS A 148 -0.62 -2.15 -22.27
N ASN A 149 0.09 -1.16 -22.83
CA ASN A 149 0.15 0.16 -22.24
C ASN A 149 -1.26 0.77 -22.06
N THR A 150 -1.60 1.10 -20.80
CA THR A 150 -2.88 1.69 -20.40
C THR A 150 -2.76 3.12 -19.86
N GLY A 151 -1.54 3.63 -19.69
CA GLY A 151 -1.25 4.83 -18.90
C GLY A 151 -1.22 4.61 -17.39
N MET A 152 -1.61 3.44 -16.88
CA MET A 152 -1.31 3.04 -15.49
C MET A 152 0.17 2.69 -15.34
N VAL A 153 0.63 2.68 -14.09
CA VAL A 153 2.00 2.31 -13.71
C VAL A 153 2.05 0.82 -13.40
N TRP A 154 3.01 0.13 -14.01
CA TRP A 154 3.31 -1.28 -13.74
C TRP A 154 3.78 -1.46 -12.29
N SER A 155 3.42 -2.58 -11.64
CA SER A 155 3.95 -3.00 -10.34
C SER A 155 4.38 -4.45 -10.43
N GLY A 156 5.60 -4.76 -10.01
CA GLY A 156 6.10 -6.13 -9.99
C GLY A 156 5.41 -6.95 -8.91
N PHE A 157 5.31 -6.34 -7.73
CA PHE A 157 4.80 -6.96 -6.52
C PHE A 157 3.65 -6.13 -5.92
N ARG A 158 2.83 -6.81 -5.14
CA ARG A 158 1.75 -6.27 -4.28
C ARG A 158 2.35 -5.76 -2.97
N PRO A 159 1.58 -5.00 -2.16
CA PRO A 159 2.01 -4.66 -0.79
C PRO A 159 2.11 -5.87 0.16
N SER A 160 1.77 -7.08 -0.28
CA SER A 160 2.05 -8.35 0.40
C SER A 160 3.44 -8.91 0.07
N ASP A 161 4.25 -8.20 -0.73
CA ASP A 161 5.50 -8.67 -1.32
C ASP A 161 5.33 -9.87 -2.28
N ASP A 162 4.09 -10.28 -2.61
CA ASP A 162 3.78 -11.29 -3.63
C ASP A 162 3.77 -10.68 -5.04
N ALA A 163 4.24 -11.44 -6.03
CA ALA A 163 4.19 -11.03 -7.44
C ALA A 163 2.74 -10.79 -7.91
N CYS A 164 2.54 -9.68 -8.63
CA CYS A 164 1.27 -9.42 -9.29
C CYS A 164 0.96 -10.51 -10.34
N THR A 165 -0.30 -10.92 -10.47
CA THR A 165 -0.75 -11.77 -11.58
C THR A 165 -0.86 -10.95 -12.86
N TYR A 166 -1.51 -9.79 -12.77
CA TYR A 166 -1.47 -8.76 -13.80
C TYR A 166 -0.91 -7.45 -13.24
N HIS A 167 0.02 -6.84 -13.95
CA HIS A 167 0.90 -5.85 -13.35
C HIS A 167 0.33 -4.43 -13.25
N TYR A 168 -0.89 -4.17 -13.73
CA TYR A 168 -1.61 -2.96 -13.31
C TYR A 168 -2.44 -3.28 -12.07
N LEU A 169 -1.74 -3.27 -10.93
CA LEU A 169 -2.35 -3.37 -9.61
C LEU A 169 -3.22 -2.13 -9.36
N VAL A 170 -4.53 -2.33 -9.44
CA VAL A 170 -5.53 -1.27 -9.41
C VAL A 170 -5.47 -0.45 -8.10
N PRO A 171 -5.49 -1.04 -6.89
CA PRO A 171 -5.45 -0.25 -5.66
C PRO A 171 -4.15 0.55 -5.49
N ALA A 172 -3.00 0.03 -5.97
CA ALA A 172 -1.76 0.79 -5.95
C ALA A 172 -1.76 1.96 -6.95
N ASN A 173 -2.36 1.78 -8.14
CA ASN A 173 -2.57 2.87 -9.09
C ASN A 173 -3.57 3.92 -8.58
N MET A 174 -4.62 3.50 -7.86
CA MET A 174 -5.50 4.42 -7.14
C MET A 174 -4.71 5.28 -6.16
N PHE A 175 -3.86 4.64 -5.34
CA PHE A 175 -3.02 5.33 -4.36
C PHE A 175 -2.02 6.30 -5.04
N ALA A 176 -1.45 5.91 -6.18
CA ALA A 176 -0.57 6.76 -6.98
C ALA A 176 -1.29 8.05 -7.43
N THR A 177 -2.57 8.00 -7.82
CA THR A 177 -3.30 9.24 -8.18
C THR A 177 -3.47 10.18 -6.98
N VAL A 178 -3.67 9.65 -5.77
CA VAL A 178 -3.79 10.46 -4.55
C VAL A 178 -2.48 11.19 -4.26
N ILE A 179 -1.35 10.47 -4.27
CA ILE A 179 -0.06 11.09 -3.94
C ILE A 179 0.38 12.07 -5.03
N LEU A 180 0.00 11.84 -6.29
CA LEU A 180 0.28 12.79 -7.38
C LEU A 180 -0.51 14.08 -7.20
N ASP A 181 -1.76 14.02 -6.72
CA ASP A 181 -2.52 15.22 -6.33
C ASP A 181 -1.89 15.94 -5.13
N TYR A 182 -1.33 15.21 -4.17
CA TYR A 182 -0.58 15.81 -3.06
C TYR A 182 0.69 16.51 -3.55
N LEU A 183 1.47 15.90 -4.44
CA LEU A 183 2.64 16.54 -5.05
C LEU A 183 2.27 17.81 -5.81
N GLN A 184 1.15 17.81 -6.54
CA GLN A 184 0.64 19.02 -7.19
C GLN A 184 0.38 20.14 -6.18
N LYS A 185 -0.28 19.85 -5.05
CA LYS A 185 -0.56 20.83 -3.99
C LYS A 185 0.74 21.32 -3.34
N ILE A 186 1.67 20.41 -3.00
CA ILE A 186 2.97 20.74 -2.40
C ILE A 186 3.76 21.69 -3.31
N PHE A 187 3.90 21.34 -4.59
CA PHE A 187 4.65 22.13 -5.57
C PHE A 187 3.90 23.36 -6.10
N THR A 188 2.66 23.58 -5.67
CA THR A 188 1.92 24.83 -5.93
C THR A 188 2.01 25.78 -4.75
N TYR A 189 1.82 25.27 -3.53
CA TYR A 189 1.53 26.12 -2.36
C TYR A 189 2.60 26.10 -1.26
N VAL A 190 3.42 25.05 -1.17
CA VAL A 190 4.37 24.89 -0.05
C VAL A 190 5.80 25.16 -0.49
N ILE A 191 6.25 24.47 -1.55
CA ILE A 191 7.58 24.65 -2.14
C ILE A 191 7.43 24.76 -3.67
N PRO A 192 7.08 25.95 -4.18
CA PRO A 192 6.70 26.11 -5.59
C PRO A 192 7.72 25.54 -6.58
N ASN A 193 7.28 24.62 -7.44
CA ASN A 193 8.07 24.05 -8.52
C ASN A 193 7.16 23.69 -9.70
N LYS A 194 7.14 24.57 -10.71
CA LYS A 194 6.22 24.46 -11.85
C LYS A 194 6.42 23.18 -12.66
N ASP A 195 7.67 22.77 -12.87
CA ASP A 195 7.99 21.64 -13.75
C ASP A 195 7.60 20.30 -13.11
N LEU A 196 7.93 20.11 -11.82
CA LEU A 196 7.54 18.91 -11.08
C LEU A 196 6.01 18.83 -10.92
N LYS A 197 5.36 19.96 -10.68
CA LYS A 197 3.89 20.05 -10.63
C LYS A 197 3.25 19.59 -11.95
N GLN A 198 3.72 20.10 -13.09
CA GLN A 198 3.19 19.72 -14.41
C GLN A 198 3.44 18.25 -14.73
N LYS A 199 4.59 17.71 -14.33
CA LYS A 199 4.89 16.29 -14.48
C LYS A 199 3.94 15.42 -13.65
N ALA A 200 3.67 15.80 -12.40
CA ALA A 200 2.72 15.10 -11.54
C ALA A 200 1.29 15.15 -12.11
N GLU A 201 0.86 16.30 -12.64
CA GLU A 201 -0.45 16.44 -13.31
C GLU A 201 -0.60 15.49 -14.50
N LYS A 202 0.42 15.44 -15.37
CA LYS A 202 0.39 14.58 -16.55
C LYS A 202 0.24 13.11 -16.15
N LEU A 203 1.10 12.63 -15.25
CA LEU A 203 1.05 11.25 -14.76
C LEU A 203 -0.30 10.93 -14.10
N CYS A 204 -0.81 11.84 -13.27
CA CYS A 204 -2.08 11.62 -12.58
C CYS A 204 -3.24 11.46 -13.59
N ASN A 205 -3.28 12.30 -14.62
CA ASN A 205 -4.29 12.22 -15.67
C ASN A 205 -4.18 10.94 -16.51
N ASP A 206 -2.97 10.49 -16.83
CA ASP A 206 -2.76 9.26 -17.58
C ASP A 206 -3.21 8.02 -16.78
N ILE A 207 -2.83 7.94 -15.50
CA ILE A 207 -3.22 6.84 -14.61
C ILE A 207 -4.75 6.82 -14.40
N ARG A 208 -5.37 7.98 -14.18
CA ARG A 208 -6.83 8.09 -14.04
C ARG A 208 -7.58 7.59 -15.26
N LYS A 209 -7.12 7.95 -16.47
CA LYS A 209 -7.70 7.44 -17.72
C LYS A 209 -7.57 5.93 -17.80
N GLY A 210 -6.38 5.39 -17.50
CA GLY A 210 -6.14 3.96 -17.47
C GLY A 210 -7.02 3.21 -16.47
N LEU A 211 -7.19 3.73 -15.25
CA LEU A 211 -8.10 3.18 -14.25
C LEU A 211 -9.54 3.14 -14.75
N ILE A 212 -10.05 4.24 -15.33
CA ILE A 212 -11.43 4.32 -15.82
C ILE A 212 -11.66 3.36 -16.99
N GLU A 213 -10.72 3.28 -17.93
CA GLU A 213 -10.87 2.48 -19.16
C GLU A 213 -10.65 0.97 -18.91
N TYR A 214 -9.70 0.62 -18.04
CA TYR A 214 -9.24 -0.77 -17.89
C TYR A 214 -9.52 -1.37 -16.50
N GLY A 215 -9.57 -0.55 -15.44
CA GLY A 215 -9.55 -1.00 -14.03
C GLY A 215 -10.86 -1.55 -13.49
N LYS A 216 -11.95 -1.52 -14.26
CA LYS A 216 -13.28 -1.98 -13.81
C LYS A 216 -13.69 -3.30 -14.44
N CYS A 217 -14.43 -4.14 -13.73
CA CYS A 217 -15.03 -5.38 -14.23
C CYS A 217 -16.46 -5.55 -13.72
N THR A 218 -17.08 -6.67 -14.07
CA THR A 218 -18.43 -7.02 -13.63
C THR A 218 -18.36 -8.19 -12.64
N ASN A 219 -18.98 -8.05 -11.47
CA ASN A 219 -19.08 -9.12 -10.49
C ASN A 219 -20.13 -10.18 -10.88
N THR A 220 -20.24 -11.25 -10.10
CA THR A 220 -21.23 -12.33 -10.34
C THR A 220 -22.69 -11.87 -10.36
N GLU A 221 -23.02 -10.76 -9.68
CA GLU A 221 -24.36 -10.15 -9.66
C GLU A 221 -24.61 -9.18 -10.84
N GLY A 222 -23.68 -9.04 -11.78
CA GLY A 222 -23.80 -8.12 -12.91
C GLY A 222 -23.55 -6.64 -12.57
N LYS A 223 -22.95 -6.34 -11.41
CA LYS A 223 -22.59 -4.98 -10.98
C LYS A 223 -21.19 -4.61 -11.43
N GLU A 224 -21.00 -3.35 -11.82
CA GLU A 224 -19.69 -2.78 -12.09
C GLU A 224 -18.91 -2.59 -10.77
N ILE A 225 -17.70 -3.14 -10.70
CA ILE A 225 -16.78 -3.09 -9.57
C ILE A 225 -15.36 -2.76 -10.06
N TRP A 226 -14.47 -2.42 -9.15
CA TRP A 226 -13.04 -2.38 -9.43
C TRP A 226 -12.44 -3.79 -9.44
N ALA A 227 -11.63 -4.10 -10.45
CA ALA A 227 -10.78 -5.28 -10.44
C ALA A 227 -9.59 -5.05 -9.50
N TYR A 228 -8.98 -6.11 -8.99
CA TYR A 228 -7.76 -6.02 -8.18
C TYR A 228 -6.53 -5.77 -9.08
N GLU A 229 -6.45 -6.50 -10.18
CA GLU A 229 -5.34 -6.44 -11.14
C GLU A 229 -5.88 -6.56 -12.56
N VAL A 230 -5.24 -5.83 -13.49
CA VAL A 230 -5.54 -5.89 -14.93
C VAL A 230 -4.26 -5.83 -15.75
N ASP A 231 -4.31 -6.26 -17.02
CA ASP A 231 -3.14 -6.27 -17.92
C ASP A 231 -3.27 -5.32 -19.13
N GLY A 232 -4.44 -4.72 -19.32
CA GLY A 232 -4.77 -3.91 -20.51
C GLY A 232 -5.07 -4.73 -21.77
N LEU A 233 -4.87 -6.05 -21.76
CA LEU A 233 -5.20 -6.98 -22.84
C LEU A 233 -6.61 -7.57 -22.70
N GLY A 234 -7.27 -7.30 -21.58
CA GLY A 234 -8.66 -7.68 -21.31
C GLY A 234 -8.82 -8.61 -20.10
N ASN A 235 -7.71 -9.11 -19.55
CA ASN A 235 -7.76 -9.94 -18.35
C ASN A 235 -7.94 -9.06 -17.11
N LYS A 236 -8.76 -9.55 -16.18
CA LYS A 236 -9.12 -8.86 -14.94
C LYS A 236 -9.19 -9.87 -13.81
N LEU A 237 -8.63 -9.53 -12.66
CA LEU A 237 -8.65 -10.37 -11.47
C LEU A 237 -9.64 -9.81 -10.45
N ILE A 238 -10.61 -10.62 -10.05
CA ILE A 238 -11.56 -10.29 -8.97
C ILE A 238 -11.05 -10.96 -7.70
N MET A 239 -10.51 -10.15 -6.79
CA MET A 239 -10.11 -10.52 -5.44
C MET A 239 -9.93 -9.24 -4.62
N ASP A 240 -9.54 -9.38 -3.36
CA ASP A 240 -8.79 -8.35 -2.66
C ASP A 240 -7.79 -9.03 -1.72
N ASP A 241 -6.75 -8.30 -1.35
CA ASP A 241 -5.71 -8.75 -0.42
C ASP A 241 -5.76 -7.92 0.87
N SER A 242 -5.25 -8.48 1.96
CA SER A 242 -5.22 -7.82 3.27
C SER A 242 -4.27 -6.64 3.33
N ASN A 243 -3.20 -6.63 2.55
CA ASN A 243 -2.18 -5.60 2.59
C ASN A 243 -2.67 -4.30 1.92
N VAL A 244 -2.31 -3.16 2.50
CA VAL A 244 -2.70 -1.82 2.00
C VAL A 244 -1.59 -1.26 1.11
N PRO A 245 -1.88 -0.75 -0.10
CA PRO A 245 -3.19 -0.47 -0.68
C PRO A 245 -3.96 -1.71 -1.18
N SER A 246 -5.18 -1.86 -0.67
CA SER A 246 -6.20 -2.82 -1.11
C SER A 246 -7.42 -2.10 -1.69
N LEU A 247 -8.31 -2.81 -2.39
CA LEU A 247 -9.57 -2.23 -2.88
C LEU A 247 -10.44 -1.75 -1.71
N LEU A 248 -10.45 -2.50 -0.60
CA LEU A 248 -11.15 -2.11 0.62
C LEU A 248 -10.62 -0.78 1.19
N SER A 249 -9.32 -0.50 1.03
CA SER A 249 -8.66 0.68 1.59
C SER A 249 -8.84 1.97 0.77
N ALA A 250 -9.51 1.93 -0.39
CA ALA A 250 -9.58 3.06 -1.30
C ALA A 250 -10.08 4.38 -0.65
N PRO A 251 -11.14 4.39 0.19
CA PRO A 251 -11.54 5.60 0.90
C PRO A 251 -10.55 6.02 1.99
N TYR A 252 -9.96 5.05 2.71
CA TYR A 252 -8.96 5.30 3.75
C TYR A 252 -7.72 6.01 3.20
N LEU A 253 -7.31 5.67 1.99
CA LEU A 253 -6.21 6.31 1.28
C LEU A 253 -6.59 7.65 0.66
N GLY A 254 -7.87 8.02 0.62
CA GLY A 254 -8.37 9.26 0.04
C GLY A 254 -8.62 9.20 -1.48
N TYR A 255 -8.74 8.01 -2.07
CA TYR A 255 -9.01 7.86 -3.51
C TYR A 255 -10.47 8.19 -3.88
N CYS A 256 -11.42 7.69 -3.10
CA CYS A 256 -12.84 7.90 -3.34
C CYS A 256 -13.60 8.19 -2.03
N ALA A 257 -14.84 8.66 -2.17
CA ALA A 257 -15.73 8.79 -1.04
C ALA A 257 -16.17 7.41 -0.54
N ILE A 258 -16.41 7.30 0.77
CA ILE A 258 -16.87 6.05 1.42
C ILE A 258 -18.22 5.56 0.90
N ASP A 259 -19.02 6.45 0.33
CA ASP A 259 -20.33 6.21 -0.26
C ASP A 259 -20.30 6.18 -1.81
N ASP A 260 -19.12 6.14 -2.43
CA ASP A 260 -18.99 5.97 -3.87
C ASP A 260 -19.68 4.65 -4.32
N PRO A 261 -20.62 4.69 -5.29
CA PRO A 261 -21.40 3.51 -5.65
C PRO A 261 -20.56 2.35 -6.18
N THR A 262 -19.50 2.62 -6.95
CA THR A 262 -18.61 1.57 -7.47
C THR A 262 -17.78 0.97 -6.34
N TYR A 263 -17.28 1.79 -5.40
CA TYR A 263 -16.61 1.31 -4.19
C TYR A 263 -17.54 0.46 -3.33
N LEU A 264 -18.79 0.87 -3.09
CA LEU A 264 -19.73 0.08 -2.29
C LEU A 264 -20.05 -1.28 -2.93
N ALA A 265 -20.22 -1.32 -4.26
CA ALA A 265 -20.37 -2.57 -4.99
C ALA A 265 -19.11 -3.45 -4.87
N THR A 266 -17.93 -2.85 -4.99
CA THR A 266 -16.64 -3.53 -4.83
C THR A 266 -16.48 -4.06 -3.41
N ARG A 267 -16.73 -3.25 -2.39
CA ARG A 267 -16.70 -3.61 -0.95
C ARG A 267 -17.60 -4.81 -0.67
N LYS A 268 -18.82 -4.83 -1.22
CA LYS A 268 -19.73 -5.97 -1.06
C LYS A 268 -19.15 -7.24 -1.69
N THR A 269 -18.59 -7.16 -2.88
CA THR A 269 -17.97 -8.31 -3.56
C THR A 269 -16.74 -8.83 -2.81
N ILE A 270 -15.82 -7.95 -2.39
CA ILE A 270 -14.56 -8.38 -1.77
C ILE A 270 -14.71 -8.89 -0.32
N LEU A 271 -15.81 -8.52 0.36
CA LEU A 271 -16.21 -9.06 1.66
C LEU A 271 -17.22 -10.23 1.52
N SER A 272 -17.09 -11.02 0.46
CA SER A 272 -17.93 -12.18 0.17
C SER A 272 -17.08 -13.34 -0.40
N GLU A 273 -17.69 -14.51 -0.56
CA GLU A 273 -17.04 -15.70 -1.13
C GLU A 273 -16.60 -15.52 -2.60
N GLU A 274 -17.03 -14.46 -3.29
CA GLU A 274 -16.50 -14.10 -4.62
C GLU A 274 -15.02 -13.67 -4.56
N ASN A 275 -14.55 -13.17 -3.42
CA ASN A 275 -13.12 -13.01 -3.17
C ASN A 275 -12.52 -14.35 -2.70
N PRO A 276 -11.58 -14.95 -3.45
CA PRO A 276 -10.97 -16.24 -3.09
C PRO A 276 -10.17 -16.21 -1.77
N TYR A 277 -9.85 -15.00 -1.28
CA TYR A 277 -9.14 -14.79 -0.01
C TYR A 277 -10.06 -14.25 1.09
N TYR A 278 -11.38 -14.26 0.91
CA TYR A 278 -12.31 -14.03 2.00
C TYR A 278 -12.63 -15.34 2.71
N TYR A 279 -12.40 -15.38 4.02
CA TYR A 279 -12.61 -16.56 4.85
C TYR A 279 -13.60 -16.27 5.98
N ARG A 280 -14.30 -17.32 6.41
CA ARG A 280 -15.25 -17.29 7.53
C ARG A 280 -15.11 -18.58 8.33
N GLY A 281 -14.99 -18.44 9.63
CA GLY A 281 -14.95 -19.53 10.59
C GLY A 281 -15.75 -19.20 11.84
N SER A 282 -15.54 -20.01 12.87
CA SER A 282 -16.22 -19.92 14.16
C SER A 282 -15.80 -18.73 15.01
N LEU A 283 -14.58 -18.21 14.84
CA LEU A 283 -14.06 -17.08 15.63
C LEU A 283 -14.16 -15.74 14.89
N ALA A 284 -13.92 -15.75 13.57
CA ALA A 284 -13.87 -14.52 12.80
C ALA A 284 -14.17 -14.74 11.31
N GLN A 285 -14.30 -13.62 10.59
CA GLN A 285 -14.41 -13.58 9.14
C GLN A 285 -13.71 -12.32 8.62
N GLY A 286 -13.16 -12.39 7.42
CA GLY A 286 -12.39 -11.29 6.86
C GLY A 286 -11.61 -11.69 5.63
N ILE A 287 -10.81 -10.74 5.13
CA ILE A 287 -9.90 -10.96 4.02
C ILE A 287 -8.57 -11.47 4.58
N GLY A 288 -7.97 -12.43 3.87
CA GLY A 288 -6.64 -12.97 4.09
C GLY A 288 -5.67 -12.53 3.00
N SER A 289 -4.67 -13.36 2.74
CA SER A 289 -3.71 -13.15 1.66
C SER A 289 -3.22 -14.50 1.14
N ASN A 290 -2.83 -14.53 -0.13
CA ASN A 290 -2.09 -15.66 -0.70
C ASN A 290 -0.75 -15.91 0.02
N HIS A 291 -0.22 -14.88 0.69
CA HIS A 291 1.00 -14.92 1.47
C HIS A 291 0.89 -15.82 2.73
N THR A 292 -0.33 -16.06 3.22
CA THR A 292 -0.61 -16.86 4.42
C THR A 292 -1.38 -18.13 4.09
N PRO A 293 -1.36 -19.15 4.96
CA PRO A 293 -2.13 -20.37 4.74
C PRO A 293 -3.62 -20.09 4.53
N LYS A 294 -4.30 -20.98 3.81
CA LYS A 294 -5.76 -20.93 3.62
C LYS A 294 -6.48 -20.84 4.97
N ASN A 295 -7.61 -20.11 4.99
CA ASN A 295 -8.44 -19.85 6.18
C ASN A 295 -7.80 -18.90 7.21
N TYR A 296 -6.72 -18.18 6.85
CA TYR A 296 -6.15 -17.13 7.69
C TYR A 296 -6.65 -15.77 7.24
N ILE A 297 -7.20 -14.98 8.16
CA ILE A 297 -7.57 -13.58 7.93
C ILE A 297 -6.56 -12.67 8.62
N TRP A 298 -6.44 -11.42 8.14
CA TRP A 298 -5.47 -10.50 8.70
C TRP A 298 -6.14 -9.39 9.53
N PRO A 299 -5.63 -9.09 10.74
CA PRO A 299 -6.05 -7.94 11.52
C PRO A 299 -6.01 -6.61 10.77
N ILE A 300 -5.06 -6.43 9.84
CA ILE A 300 -4.97 -5.22 8.99
C ILE A 300 -6.25 -5.04 8.16
N ALA A 301 -6.75 -6.09 7.52
CA ALA A 301 -7.97 -6.03 6.70
C ALA A 301 -9.21 -5.68 7.54
N LEU A 302 -9.32 -6.26 8.73
CA LEU A 302 -10.37 -5.92 9.70
C LEU A 302 -10.27 -4.44 10.12
N CYS A 303 -9.07 -3.95 10.43
CA CYS A 303 -8.86 -2.56 10.77
C CYS A 303 -9.27 -1.62 9.62
N ILE A 304 -8.90 -1.94 8.39
CA ILE A 304 -9.34 -1.19 7.19
C ILE A 304 -10.85 -1.26 7.03
N GLN A 305 -11.49 -2.41 7.22
CA GLN A 305 -12.95 -2.55 7.16
C GLN A 305 -13.62 -1.56 8.13
N GLY A 306 -13.11 -1.46 9.36
CA GLY A 306 -13.58 -0.53 10.39
C GLY A 306 -13.29 0.94 10.07
N LEU A 307 -12.12 1.24 9.51
CA LEU A 307 -11.73 2.61 9.12
C LEU A 307 -12.50 3.11 7.89
N THR A 308 -13.15 2.21 7.15
CA THR A 308 -13.89 2.51 5.92
C THR A 308 -15.39 2.25 6.06
N THR A 309 -15.92 2.38 7.28
CA THR A 309 -17.35 2.45 7.59
C THR A 309 -17.68 3.67 8.45
N ASN A 310 -18.87 4.24 8.28
CA ASN A 310 -19.42 5.25 9.19
C ASN A 310 -20.25 4.63 10.33
N ASN A 311 -20.49 3.31 10.30
CA ASN A 311 -21.27 2.62 11.31
C ASN A 311 -20.42 2.37 12.56
N LYS A 312 -20.71 3.10 13.64
CA LYS A 312 -19.98 2.95 14.91
C LYS A 312 -20.14 1.56 15.53
N GLN A 313 -21.28 0.91 15.36
CA GLN A 313 -21.52 -0.44 15.87
C GLN A 313 -20.68 -1.48 15.11
N GLU A 314 -20.49 -1.32 13.80
CA GLU A 314 -19.60 -2.16 12.99
C GLU A 314 -18.15 -2.03 13.48
N LYS A 315 -17.68 -0.80 13.76
CA LYS A 315 -16.33 -0.57 14.31
C LYS A 315 -16.13 -1.26 15.66
N GLU A 316 -17.12 -1.16 16.55
CA GLU A 316 -17.08 -1.82 17.86
C GLU A 316 -17.01 -3.35 17.74
N GLN A 317 -17.83 -3.93 16.86
CA GLN A 317 -17.80 -5.36 16.59
C GLN A 317 -16.42 -5.81 16.08
N ILE A 318 -15.82 -5.05 15.16
CA ILE A 318 -14.48 -5.33 14.64
C ILE A 318 -13.42 -5.26 15.76
N LEU A 319 -13.44 -4.20 16.57
CA LEU A 319 -12.50 -4.04 17.69
C LEU A 319 -12.62 -5.20 18.70
N ASN A 320 -13.85 -5.60 19.04
CA ASN A 320 -14.10 -6.74 19.92
C ASN A 320 -13.60 -8.05 19.31
N THR A 321 -13.83 -8.28 18.01
CA THR A 321 -13.29 -9.45 17.30
C THR A 321 -11.76 -9.47 17.39
N LEU A 322 -11.09 -8.35 17.10
CA LEU A 322 -9.63 -8.25 17.13
C LEU A 322 -9.05 -8.59 18.51
N VAL A 323 -9.68 -8.11 19.59
CA VAL A 323 -9.28 -8.45 20.97
C VAL A 323 -9.51 -9.93 21.29
N ASN A 324 -10.60 -10.53 20.78
CA ASN A 324 -10.93 -11.93 21.07
C ASN A 324 -10.07 -12.95 20.30
N ILE A 325 -9.38 -12.52 19.24
CA ILE A 325 -8.53 -13.40 18.40
C ILE A 325 -7.02 -13.14 18.60
N ASP A 326 -6.62 -12.43 19.66
CA ASP A 326 -5.22 -12.08 19.93
C ASP A 326 -4.38 -13.24 20.51
N ALA A 327 -4.95 -14.44 20.64
CA ALA A 327 -4.31 -15.62 21.25
C ALA A 327 -3.74 -15.39 22.67
N GLY A 328 -4.23 -14.37 23.38
CA GLY A 328 -3.71 -13.95 24.69
C GLY A 328 -2.34 -13.26 24.63
N THR A 329 -1.85 -12.87 23.45
CA THR A 329 -0.55 -12.19 23.30
C THR A 329 -0.64 -10.69 23.53
N HIS A 330 -1.86 -10.12 23.50
CA HIS A 330 -2.12 -8.68 23.54
C HIS A 330 -1.44 -7.91 22.40
N MET A 331 -1.23 -8.58 21.27
CA MET A 331 -0.64 -8.04 20.05
C MET A 331 -1.52 -8.41 18.85
N MET A 332 -1.46 -7.60 17.80
CA MET A 332 -1.99 -7.97 16.50
C MET A 332 -0.95 -8.81 15.76
N HIS A 333 -1.43 -9.85 15.08
CA HIS A 333 -0.65 -10.77 14.26
C HIS A 333 -0.80 -10.45 12.77
N GLU A 334 -0.08 -11.18 11.92
CA GLU A 334 -0.23 -11.06 10.46
C GLU A 334 -1.47 -11.79 9.98
N GLY A 335 -1.44 -13.12 9.92
CA GLY A 335 -2.60 -13.96 9.63
C GLY A 335 -3.06 -14.71 10.87
N ILE A 336 -4.36 -14.89 11.03
CA ILE A 336 -4.99 -15.64 12.13
C ILE A 336 -6.00 -16.60 11.54
N ASN A 337 -5.92 -17.89 11.91
CA ASN A 337 -6.90 -18.89 11.47
C ASN A 337 -8.30 -18.55 12.00
N VAL A 338 -9.30 -18.56 11.12
CA VAL A 338 -10.69 -18.19 11.45
C VAL A 338 -11.40 -19.12 12.43
N ASP A 339 -10.85 -20.32 12.69
CA ASP A 339 -11.40 -21.33 13.61
C ASP A 339 -10.53 -21.56 14.86
N ASP A 340 -9.28 -21.10 14.87
CA ASP A 340 -8.33 -21.30 15.98
C ASP A 340 -7.34 -20.14 16.07
N SER A 341 -7.61 -19.17 16.96
CA SER A 341 -6.77 -17.98 17.08
C SER A 341 -5.34 -18.26 17.56
N THR A 342 -5.07 -19.43 18.15
CA THR A 342 -3.72 -19.82 18.55
C THR A 342 -2.82 -20.18 17.37
N GLN A 343 -3.43 -20.38 16.19
CA GLN A 343 -2.73 -20.55 14.92
C GLN A 343 -2.63 -19.20 14.19
N PHE A 344 -1.48 -18.55 14.33
CA PHE A 344 -1.21 -17.26 13.73
C PHE A 344 0.22 -17.14 13.19
N THR A 345 0.46 -16.16 12.33
CA THR A 345 1.80 -15.79 11.82
C THR A 345 2.25 -14.44 12.38
N ARG A 346 3.58 -14.27 12.51
CA ARG A 346 4.25 -13.06 13.03
C ARG A 346 3.74 -12.61 14.42
N PRO A 347 4.31 -13.12 15.52
CA PRO A 347 3.96 -12.69 16.88
C PRO A 347 4.25 -11.21 17.16
N TRP A 348 5.10 -10.57 16.35
CA TRP A 348 5.42 -9.16 16.43
C TRP A 348 5.27 -8.50 15.07
N PHE A 349 4.15 -7.78 14.90
CA PHE A 349 3.90 -7.02 13.69
C PHE A 349 3.42 -5.60 14.01
N SER A 350 4.38 -4.67 14.08
CA SER A 350 4.14 -3.28 14.49
C SER A 350 3.13 -2.56 13.60
N TRP A 351 3.11 -2.80 12.28
CA TRP A 351 2.12 -2.19 11.40
C TRP A 351 0.69 -2.62 11.78
N ALA A 352 0.43 -3.92 11.97
CA ALA A 352 -0.87 -4.41 12.41
C ALA A 352 -1.30 -3.81 13.76
N ASN A 353 -0.37 -3.70 14.72
CA ASN A 353 -0.62 -3.06 16.02
C ASN A 353 -1.04 -1.60 15.86
N MET A 354 -0.32 -0.84 15.03
CA MET A 354 -0.58 0.58 14.84
C MET A 354 -1.90 0.81 14.09
N MET A 355 -2.28 -0.09 13.21
CA MET A 355 -3.59 -0.07 12.56
C MET A 355 -4.76 -0.33 13.53
N PHE A 356 -4.60 -1.24 14.49
CA PHE A 356 -5.56 -1.40 15.58
C PHE A 356 -5.69 -0.12 16.40
N CYS A 357 -4.56 0.50 16.77
CA CYS A 357 -4.55 1.79 17.47
C CYS A 357 -5.27 2.89 16.68
N GLU A 358 -5.05 2.98 15.37
CA GLU A 358 -5.74 3.96 14.51
C GLU A 358 -7.25 3.74 14.50
N LEU A 359 -7.71 2.49 14.33
CA LEU A 359 -9.14 2.16 14.39
C LEU A 359 -9.74 2.50 15.75
N LEU A 360 -9.05 2.18 16.84
CA LEU A 360 -9.52 2.49 18.19
C LEU A 360 -9.66 4.00 18.42
N LEU A 361 -8.65 4.78 18.02
CA LEU A 361 -8.69 6.24 18.09
C LEU A 361 -9.82 6.81 17.22
N ASN A 362 -9.99 6.26 16.02
CA ASN A 362 -11.08 6.63 15.11
C ASN A 362 -12.47 6.34 15.70
N TYR A 363 -12.65 5.22 16.39
CA TYR A 363 -13.90 4.89 17.09
C TYR A 363 -14.28 5.94 18.16
N TYR A 364 -13.27 6.50 18.84
CA TYR A 364 -13.43 7.58 19.80
C TYR A 364 -13.50 8.99 19.18
N GLY A 365 -13.47 9.09 17.85
CA GLY A 365 -13.62 10.36 17.12
C GLY A 365 -12.31 11.12 16.87
N PHE A 366 -11.15 10.52 17.18
CA PHE A 366 -9.86 11.07 16.81
C PHE A 366 -9.53 10.69 15.36
N ASN A 367 -9.48 11.68 14.48
CA ASN A 367 -9.32 11.49 13.04
C ASN A 367 -8.08 12.21 12.53
N ILE A 368 -7.26 11.51 11.75
CA ILE A 368 -6.18 12.12 10.99
C ILE A 368 -6.82 12.93 9.86
N LYS A 369 -6.36 14.17 9.67
CA LYS A 369 -6.80 14.98 8.52
C LYS A 369 -6.17 14.44 7.24
N ILE A 370 -6.99 14.21 6.19
CA ILE A 370 -6.62 13.64 4.89
C ILE A 370 -6.79 14.66 3.77
#